data_AF-G7VCQ3-F1
#
_entry.id   AF-G7VCQ3-F1
#
_cell.length_a   1.000
_cell.length_b   1.000
_cell.length_c   1.000
_cell.angle_alpha   90.00
_cell.angle_beta   90.00
_cell.angle_gamma   90.00
#
_symmetry.space_group_name_H-M   'P 1'
#
loop_
_entity.id
_entity.type
_entity.pdbx_description
1 polymer ?
#
loop_
_entity_poly.entity_id
_entity_poly.type
_entity_poly.pdbx_seq_one_letter_code
_entity_poly.pdbx_strand_id
1 'polypeptide(L)'
;MAWSVALASLALLATFGRMAAALLVTVALAYAIAYAMYRSRRVESLMLPVLDVLQSVPILGFFPVALYVFVYVFPLAGAEVAAVFLIFTSMAWNIIFSVYQSFKTLPREYLEMARLYLNERLELGHVLVPAALRGIYYNIPISWANAFFFITASEVITLGTEVKLFGIGSLVVESFDRGDYQTAYVGIALGVLGNVALYLTLWRRLTREVPQPPGAVAEALGAWLKYGWHVVAALAAALLFAAVYYGVGASPSLPHLAEFLRGVAVSAAEVPLTLLRVLAVMALSGAVGLAALYIVVRNPSWETAVLLAVSLLSSIPAVFLYPLLGALVRGEALAVLLLLPGAVVYAVLNTVAAWRDVPQDLARAYGIGGRAYLLHILIPASLPYLITGLLTTWGGAWNASIVAEPLAGVHGLGSLMAKAADRGDMPLLLASVAVMTGVVVAVNKYLWKRLYEEAARWR
;
A
#
# COMPACT_ATOMS: atom_id res chain seq x y z
N MET A 1 25.42 -19.13 12.37
CA MET A 1 24.39 -19.67 11.45
C MET A 1 23.11 -20.13 12.15
N ALA A 2 23.11 -21.18 12.98
CA ALA A 2 21.88 -21.67 13.63
C ALA A 2 21.16 -20.60 14.47
N TRP A 3 21.93 -19.82 15.24
CA TRP A 3 21.42 -18.68 15.99
C TRP A 3 20.75 -17.63 15.08
N SER A 4 21.44 -17.22 14.01
CA SER A 4 20.92 -16.26 13.03
C SER A 4 19.60 -16.74 12.39
N VAL A 5 19.49 -18.03 12.07
CA VAL A 5 18.26 -18.63 11.51
C VAL A 5 17.12 -18.60 12.52
N ALA A 6 17.39 -18.96 13.79
CA ALA A 6 16.39 -18.94 14.85
C ALA A 6 15.89 -17.51 15.09
N LEU A 7 16.81 -16.55 15.21
CA LEU A 7 16.49 -15.14 15.44
C LEU A 7 15.70 -14.54 14.27
N ALA A 8 16.11 -14.79 13.03
CA ALA A 8 15.40 -14.33 11.85
C ALA A 8 14.02 -15.00 11.69
N SER A 9 13.87 -16.25 12.10
CA SER A 9 12.58 -16.93 12.11
C SER A 9 11.62 -16.31 13.14
N LEU A 10 12.11 -15.99 14.35
CA LEU A 10 11.31 -15.27 15.36
C LEU A 10 10.92 -13.87 14.88
N ALA A 11 11.86 -13.15 14.26
CA ALA A 11 11.62 -11.83 13.70
C ALA A 11 10.55 -11.88 12.58
N LEU A 12 10.64 -12.87 11.68
CA LEU A 12 9.66 -13.08 10.62
C LEU A 12 8.27 -13.42 11.19
N LEU A 13 8.19 -14.26 12.22
CA LEU A 13 6.92 -14.59 12.88
C LEU A 13 6.29 -13.37 13.55
N ALA A 14 7.08 -12.50 14.18
CA ALA A 14 6.59 -11.24 14.76
C ALA A 14 6.02 -10.33 13.66
N THR A 15 6.75 -10.15 12.55
CA THR A 15 6.32 -9.38 11.38
C THR A 15 5.02 -9.94 10.78
N PHE A 16 4.97 -11.25 10.50
CA PHE A 16 3.78 -11.89 9.92
C PHE A 16 2.59 -11.90 10.88
N GLY A 17 2.83 -12.01 12.19
CA GLY A 17 1.79 -11.91 13.21
C GLY A 17 1.08 -10.56 13.19
N ARG A 18 1.84 -9.45 13.16
CA ARG A 18 1.29 -8.09 13.02
C ARG A 18 0.51 -7.92 11.71
N MET A 19 1.06 -8.41 10.60
CA MET A 19 0.40 -8.34 9.30
C MET A 19 -0.91 -9.14 9.27
N ALA A 20 -0.93 -10.34 9.86
CA ALA A 20 -2.13 -11.16 9.96
C ALA A 20 -3.21 -10.47 10.81
N ALA A 21 -2.83 -9.87 11.94
CA ALA A 21 -3.74 -9.07 12.76
C ALA A 21 -4.32 -7.89 11.98
N ALA A 22 -3.47 -7.12 11.28
CA ALA A 22 -3.88 -6.00 10.44
C ALA A 22 -4.84 -6.44 9.31
N LEU A 23 -4.59 -7.60 8.70
CA LEU A 23 -5.43 -8.14 7.64
C LEU A 23 -6.83 -8.53 8.15
N LEU A 24 -6.92 -9.17 9.31
CA LEU A 24 -8.21 -9.52 9.92
C LEU A 24 -9.04 -8.27 10.25
N VAL A 25 -8.40 -7.27 10.85
CA VAL A 25 -9.03 -5.96 11.12
C VAL A 25 -9.48 -5.30 9.82
N THR A 26 -8.66 -5.37 8.78
CA THR A 26 -8.98 -4.82 7.46
C THR A 26 -10.22 -5.46 6.85
N VAL A 27 -10.30 -6.79 6.83
CA VAL A 27 -11.46 -7.50 6.25
C VAL A 27 -12.74 -7.19 7.04
N ALA A 28 -12.65 -7.12 8.37
CA ALA A 28 -13.78 -6.72 9.20
C ALA A 28 -14.25 -5.28 8.88
N LEU A 29 -13.34 -4.31 8.84
CA LEU A 29 -13.68 -2.93 8.47
C LEU A 29 -14.24 -2.84 7.05
N ALA A 30 -13.66 -3.58 6.10
CA ALA A 30 -14.11 -3.58 4.71
C ALA A 30 -15.58 -4.00 4.61
N TYR A 31 -15.99 -5.09 5.26
CA TYR A 31 -17.38 -5.48 5.30
C TYR A 31 -18.29 -4.40 5.91
N ALA A 32 -17.91 -3.84 7.06
CA ALA A 32 -18.70 -2.84 7.77
C ALA A 32 -18.89 -1.54 6.95
N ILE A 33 -17.80 -0.97 6.44
CA ILE A 33 -17.80 0.29 5.69
C ILE A 33 -18.50 0.09 4.34
N ALA A 34 -18.14 -0.96 3.59
CA ALA A 34 -18.71 -1.22 2.27
C ALA A 34 -20.22 -1.47 2.34
N TYR A 35 -20.71 -2.18 3.35
CA TYR A 35 -22.14 -2.41 3.51
C TYR A 35 -22.89 -1.14 3.89
N ALA A 36 -22.33 -0.30 4.78
CA ALA A 36 -22.91 0.99 5.13
C ALA A 36 -23.03 1.92 3.91
N MET A 37 -22.00 1.96 3.07
CA MET A 37 -22.02 2.67 1.79
C MET A 37 -23.05 2.08 0.83
N TYR A 38 -23.11 0.75 0.71
CA TYR A 38 -24.11 0.08 -0.14
C TYR A 38 -25.55 0.40 0.29
N ARG A 39 -25.82 0.44 1.60
CA ARG A 39 -27.17 0.62 2.17
C ARG A 39 -27.66 2.07 2.11
N SER A 40 -26.76 3.05 2.21
CA SER A 40 -27.10 4.47 2.36
C SER A 40 -26.32 5.36 1.40
N ARG A 41 -27.05 6.01 0.47
CA ARG A 41 -26.45 7.00 -0.46
C ARG A 41 -25.75 8.15 0.26
N ARG A 42 -26.19 8.52 1.47
CA ARG A 42 -25.54 9.58 2.27
C ARG A 42 -24.18 9.14 2.79
N VAL A 43 -24.08 7.90 3.26
CA VAL A 43 -22.80 7.32 3.71
C VAL A 43 -21.88 7.14 2.50
N GLU A 44 -22.39 6.64 1.39
CA GLU A 44 -21.66 6.52 0.11
C GLU A 44 -21.07 7.86 -0.33
N SER A 45 -21.88 8.92 -0.40
CA SER A 45 -21.44 10.25 -0.84
C SER A 45 -20.41 10.89 0.09
N LEU A 46 -20.40 10.53 1.38
CA LEU A 46 -19.44 11.04 2.36
C LEU A 46 -18.15 10.21 2.37
N MET A 47 -18.28 8.88 2.37
CA MET A 47 -17.14 7.97 2.53
C MET A 47 -16.28 7.87 1.29
N LEU A 48 -16.83 7.99 0.07
CA LEU A 48 -16.02 7.94 -1.15
C LEU A 48 -14.92 9.04 -1.15
N PRO A 49 -15.25 10.34 -0.96
CA PRO A 49 -14.22 11.38 -0.85
C PRO A 49 -13.26 11.18 0.33
N VAL A 50 -13.75 10.70 1.47
CA VAL A 50 -12.91 10.45 2.66
C VAL A 50 -11.90 9.35 2.37
N LEU A 51 -12.34 8.22 1.82
CA LEU A 51 -11.47 7.11 1.44
C LEU A 51 -10.47 7.53 0.34
N ASP A 52 -10.88 8.39 -0.60
CA ASP A 52 -10.01 8.94 -1.64
C ASP A 52 -8.88 9.83 -1.08
N VAL A 53 -9.19 10.63 -0.07
CA VAL A 53 -8.17 11.41 0.64
C VAL A 53 -7.28 10.50 1.47
N LEU A 54 -7.86 9.60 2.28
CA LEU A 54 -7.09 8.73 3.17
C LEU A 54 -6.14 7.80 2.41
N GLN A 55 -6.54 7.28 1.24
CA GLN A 55 -5.66 6.45 0.41
C GLN A 55 -4.50 7.23 -0.23
N SER A 56 -4.61 8.56 -0.30
CA SER A 56 -3.54 9.43 -0.82
C SER A 56 -2.54 9.84 0.26
N VAL A 57 -2.86 9.64 1.55
CA VAL A 57 -1.97 9.96 2.66
C VAL A 57 -0.89 8.87 2.75
N PRO A 58 0.41 9.22 2.72
CA PRO A 58 1.47 8.25 2.93
C PRO A 58 1.35 7.55 4.27
N ILE A 59 1.88 6.33 4.42
CA ILE A 59 1.70 5.58 5.68
C ILE A 59 2.34 6.26 6.88
N LEU A 60 3.51 6.89 6.70
CA LEU A 60 4.06 7.75 7.77
C LEU A 60 3.22 9.00 8.05
N GLY A 61 2.31 9.38 7.16
CA GLY A 61 1.32 10.42 7.44
C GLY A 61 0.39 10.07 8.58
N PHE A 62 0.11 8.78 8.78
CA PHE A 62 -0.69 8.28 9.88
C PHE A 62 0.11 8.06 11.17
N PHE A 63 1.44 8.17 11.10
CA PHE A 63 2.36 7.88 12.19
C PHE A 63 2.15 8.80 13.39
N PRO A 64 2.08 10.15 13.24
CA PRO A 64 1.58 11.06 14.28
C PRO A 64 0.41 10.55 15.13
N VAL A 65 -0.66 10.11 14.46
CA VAL A 65 -1.88 9.62 15.11
C VAL A 65 -1.61 8.28 15.79
N ALA A 66 -0.88 7.39 15.12
CA ALA A 66 -0.52 6.09 15.66
C ALA A 66 0.30 6.22 16.95
N LEU A 67 1.26 7.14 16.98
CA LEU A 67 2.09 7.41 18.15
C LEU A 67 1.29 8.02 19.29
N TYR A 68 0.67 9.17 19.06
CA TYR A 68 0.06 9.92 20.15
C TYR A 68 -1.15 9.22 20.75
N VAL A 69 -1.93 8.53 19.93
CA VAL A 69 -3.08 7.80 20.44
C VAL A 69 -2.63 6.48 21.05
N PHE A 70 -1.90 5.63 20.34
CA PHE A 70 -1.66 4.28 20.85
C PHE A 70 -0.53 4.20 21.87
N VAL A 71 0.56 4.96 21.75
CA VAL A 71 1.67 4.91 22.71
C VAL A 71 1.27 5.51 24.05
N TYR A 72 0.53 6.63 24.07
CA TYR A 72 0.05 7.21 25.34
C TYR A 72 -1.13 6.45 25.94
N VAL A 73 -2.08 5.95 25.13
CA VAL A 73 -3.24 5.20 25.65
C VAL A 73 -2.85 3.79 26.08
N PHE A 74 -1.88 3.15 25.40
CA PHE A 74 -1.41 1.81 25.71
C PHE A 74 0.10 1.79 25.98
N PRO A 75 0.59 2.17 27.17
CA PRO A 75 2.02 2.27 27.45
C PRO A 75 2.83 0.99 27.20
N LEU A 76 2.22 -0.19 27.41
CA LEU A 76 2.89 -1.49 27.28
C LEU A 76 2.82 -2.09 25.86
N ALA A 77 1.80 -1.73 25.08
CA ALA A 77 1.51 -2.34 23.77
C ALA A 77 1.38 -1.31 22.64
N GLY A 78 1.59 -0.03 22.94
CA GLY A 78 1.23 1.06 22.05
C GLY A 78 2.04 1.09 20.76
N ALA A 79 3.33 0.75 20.83
CA ALA A 79 4.16 0.61 19.64
C ALA A 79 3.69 -0.55 18.73
N GLU A 80 3.28 -1.68 19.33
CA GLU A 80 2.73 -2.83 18.61
C GLU A 80 1.39 -2.49 17.94
N VAL A 81 0.48 -1.83 18.68
CA VAL A 81 -0.81 -1.39 18.15
C VAL A 81 -0.64 -0.32 17.08
N ALA A 82 0.31 0.61 17.26
CA ALA A 82 0.65 1.63 16.27
C ALA A 82 1.15 1.01 14.97
N ALA A 83 2.04 0.01 15.02
CA ALA A 83 2.49 -0.70 13.84
C ALA A 83 1.33 -1.43 13.14
N VAL A 84 0.48 -2.15 13.88
CA VAL A 84 -0.70 -2.81 13.31
C VAL A 84 -1.63 -1.78 12.63
N PHE A 85 -1.84 -0.62 13.24
CA PHE A 85 -2.63 0.47 12.65
C PHE A 85 -1.99 1.03 11.37
N LEU A 86 -0.68 1.29 11.37
CA LEU A 86 0.04 1.79 10.20
C LEU A 86 0.04 0.79 9.03
N ILE A 87 0.08 -0.51 9.32
CA ILE A 87 0.00 -1.55 8.29
C ILE A 87 -1.44 -1.71 7.80
N PHE A 88 -2.42 -1.59 8.69
CA PHE A 88 -3.83 -1.60 8.32
C PHE A 88 -4.12 -0.53 7.26
N THR A 89 -3.58 0.69 7.39
CA THR A 89 -3.81 1.74 6.39
C THR A 89 -3.20 1.41 5.04
N SER A 90 -2.22 0.51 4.94
CA SER A 90 -1.70 0.05 3.64
C SER A 90 -2.55 -1.03 2.97
N MET A 91 -3.35 -1.76 3.76
CA MET A 91 -4.19 -2.87 3.30
C MET A 91 -5.64 -2.46 3.02
N ALA A 92 -6.13 -1.46 3.77
CA ALA A 92 -7.56 -1.15 3.91
C ALA A 92 -8.25 -0.81 2.59
N TRP A 93 -7.66 0.09 1.80
CA TRP A 93 -8.35 0.76 0.69
C TRP A 93 -8.79 -0.24 -0.39
N ASN A 94 -7.86 -1.07 -0.86
CA ASN A 94 -8.14 -2.05 -1.92
C ASN A 94 -9.24 -3.03 -1.53
N ILE A 95 -9.24 -3.49 -0.27
CA ILE A 95 -10.21 -4.47 0.21
C ILE A 95 -11.58 -3.79 0.42
N ILE A 96 -11.64 -2.59 1.00
CA ILE A 96 -12.89 -1.82 1.15
C ILE A 96 -13.56 -1.61 -0.21
N PHE A 97 -12.83 -1.08 -1.20
CA PHE A 97 -13.38 -0.82 -2.53
C PHE A 97 -13.79 -2.11 -3.26
N SER A 98 -13.03 -3.20 -3.09
CA SER A 98 -13.38 -4.48 -3.69
C SER A 98 -14.67 -5.07 -3.12
N VAL A 99 -14.85 -5.04 -1.80
CA VAL A 99 -16.09 -5.50 -1.14
C VAL A 99 -17.26 -4.63 -1.57
N TYR A 100 -17.08 -3.30 -1.56
CA TYR A 100 -18.09 -2.35 -1.99
C TYR A 100 -18.55 -2.58 -3.44
N GLN A 101 -17.60 -2.77 -4.36
CA GLN A 101 -17.91 -3.04 -5.75
C GLN A 101 -18.64 -4.38 -5.90
N SER A 102 -18.24 -5.41 -5.15
CA SER A 102 -18.88 -6.72 -5.17
C SER A 102 -20.36 -6.66 -4.76
N PHE A 103 -20.72 -5.76 -3.84
CA PHE A 103 -22.12 -5.54 -3.46
C PHE A 103 -22.91 -4.80 -4.54
N LYS A 104 -22.29 -3.83 -5.22
CA LYS A 104 -22.95 -3.05 -6.29
C LYS A 104 -23.15 -3.83 -7.58
N THR A 105 -22.27 -4.81 -7.88
CA THR A 105 -22.36 -5.64 -9.09
C THR A 105 -23.22 -6.88 -8.92
N LEU A 106 -23.70 -7.17 -7.71
CA LEU A 106 -24.59 -8.30 -7.46
C LEU A 106 -25.92 -8.10 -8.20
N PRO A 107 -26.34 -9.06 -9.07
CA PRO A 107 -27.59 -8.92 -9.80
C PRO A 107 -28.81 -8.83 -8.87
N ARG A 108 -29.78 -7.98 -9.25
CA ARG A 108 -30.93 -7.65 -8.38
C ARG A 108 -31.84 -8.85 -8.16
N GLU A 109 -31.91 -9.75 -9.13
CA GLU A 109 -32.73 -10.95 -9.12
C GLU A 109 -32.32 -11.88 -7.97
N TYR A 110 -31.02 -11.98 -7.66
CA TYR A 110 -30.54 -12.76 -6.52
C TYR A 110 -30.98 -12.16 -5.19
N LEU A 111 -30.97 -10.83 -5.08
CA LEU A 111 -31.39 -10.12 -3.87
C LEU A 111 -32.91 -10.21 -3.68
N GLU A 112 -33.68 -10.06 -4.76
CA GLU A 112 -35.13 -10.19 -4.72
C GLU A 112 -35.55 -11.62 -4.33
N MET A 113 -34.92 -12.63 -4.94
CA MET A 113 -35.15 -14.03 -4.56
C MET A 113 -34.75 -14.30 -3.11
N ALA A 114 -33.60 -13.81 -2.66
CA ALA A 114 -33.17 -13.96 -1.27
C ALA A 114 -34.19 -13.36 -0.29
N ARG A 115 -34.73 -12.17 -0.57
CA ARG A 115 -35.72 -11.51 0.31
C ARG A 115 -37.08 -12.21 0.37
N LEU A 116 -37.42 -13.02 -0.64
CA LEU A 116 -38.65 -13.82 -0.63
C LEU A 116 -38.52 -15.03 0.31
N TYR A 117 -37.31 -15.61 0.43
CA TYR A 117 -37.10 -16.88 1.14
C TYR A 117 -36.29 -16.75 2.43
N LEU A 118 -35.50 -15.69 2.61
CA LEU A 118 -34.57 -15.50 3.72
C LEU A 118 -34.95 -14.27 4.54
N ASN A 119 -34.66 -14.33 5.84
CA ASN A 119 -34.65 -13.13 6.68
C ASN A 119 -33.38 -12.31 6.44
N GLU A 120 -33.36 -11.06 6.90
CA GLU A 120 -32.24 -10.13 6.70
C GLU A 120 -30.89 -10.70 7.17
N ARG A 121 -30.85 -11.39 8.32
CA ARG A 121 -29.59 -11.97 8.83
C ARG A 121 -29.04 -13.05 7.91
N LEU A 122 -29.91 -13.91 7.38
CA LEU A 122 -29.54 -14.97 6.44
C LEU A 122 -29.21 -14.40 5.05
N GLU A 123 -29.93 -13.38 4.57
CA GLU A 123 -29.59 -12.64 3.34
C GLU A 123 -28.17 -12.06 3.44
N LEU A 124 -27.85 -11.37 4.54
CA LEU A 124 -26.52 -10.79 4.74
C LEU A 124 -25.44 -11.87 4.80
N GLY A 125 -25.66 -12.92 5.60
CA GLY A 125 -24.66 -13.96 5.82
C GLY A 125 -24.45 -14.90 4.65
N HIS A 126 -25.51 -15.27 3.91
CA HIS A 126 -25.43 -16.31 2.87
C HIS A 126 -25.51 -15.78 1.44
N VAL A 127 -25.79 -14.48 1.25
CA VAL A 127 -25.81 -13.85 -0.08
C VAL A 127 -24.74 -12.77 -0.17
N LEU A 128 -24.77 -11.77 0.71
CA LEU A 128 -23.82 -10.65 0.61
C LEU A 128 -22.39 -11.06 1.01
N VAL A 129 -22.19 -11.76 2.14
CA VAL A 129 -20.85 -12.18 2.57
C VAL A 129 -20.15 -13.01 1.47
N PRO A 130 -20.78 -14.07 0.91
CA PRO A 130 -20.21 -14.84 -0.20
C PRO A 130 -19.93 -14.02 -1.46
N ALA A 131 -20.81 -13.07 -1.80
CA ALA A 131 -20.63 -12.23 -2.99
C ALA A 131 -19.31 -11.46 -2.97
N ALA A 132 -18.83 -11.05 -1.80
CA ALA A 132 -17.58 -10.31 -1.66
C ALA A 132 -16.32 -11.19 -1.48
N LEU A 133 -16.46 -12.49 -1.19
CA LEU A 133 -15.31 -13.36 -0.90
C LEU A 133 -14.30 -13.41 -2.04
N ARG A 134 -14.77 -13.47 -3.28
CA ARG A 134 -13.90 -13.47 -4.46
C ARG A 134 -13.08 -12.19 -4.53
N GLY A 135 -13.71 -11.04 -4.27
CA GLY A 135 -13.03 -9.75 -4.21
C GLY A 135 -11.97 -9.72 -3.11
N ILE A 136 -12.30 -10.21 -1.91
CA ILE A 136 -11.37 -10.28 -0.78
C ILE A 136 -10.17 -11.18 -1.10
N TYR A 137 -10.40 -12.44 -1.48
CA TYR A 137 -9.30 -13.39 -1.73
C TYR A 137 -8.39 -12.99 -2.89
N TYR A 138 -8.90 -12.22 -3.85
CA TYR A 138 -8.07 -11.66 -4.93
C TYR A 138 -7.20 -10.49 -4.45
N ASN A 139 -7.68 -9.69 -3.49
CA ASN A 139 -6.96 -8.54 -2.98
C ASN A 139 -6.01 -8.86 -1.82
N ILE A 140 -6.22 -9.97 -1.07
CA ILE A 140 -5.34 -10.37 0.03
C ILE A 140 -3.86 -10.45 -0.38
N PRO A 141 -3.45 -11.14 -1.46
CA PRO A 141 -2.03 -11.24 -1.81
C PRO A 141 -1.38 -9.88 -2.10
N ILE A 142 -2.11 -9.00 -2.78
CA ILE A 142 -1.66 -7.65 -3.14
C ILE A 142 -1.51 -6.80 -1.88
N SER A 143 -2.52 -6.80 -1.01
CA SER A 143 -2.50 -6.08 0.27
C SER A 143 -1.42 -6.63 1.21
N TRP A 144 -1.18 -7.94 1.22
CA TRP A 144 -0.13 -8.58 2.00
C TRP A 144 1.27 -8.15 1.53
N ALA A 145 1.52 -8.15 0.23
CA ALA A 145 2.80 -7.70 -0.33
C ALA A 145 3.06 -6.21 -0.01
N ASN A 146 2.04 -5.35 -0.18
CA ASN A 146 2.14 -3.94 0.21
C ASN A 146 2.43 -3.79 1.70
N ALA A 147 1.72 -4.52 2.56
CA ALA A 147 1.97 -4.49 3.99
C ALA A 147 3.38 -4.96 4.36
N PHE A 148 3.92 -5.98 3.67
CA PHE A 148 5.28 -6.46 3.93
C PHE A 148 6.33 -5.38 3.61
N PHE A 149 6.09 -4.61 2.56
CA PHE A 149 6.90 -3.45 2.23
C PHE A 149 6.87 -2.40 3.35
N PHE A 150 5.69 -2.07 3.89
CA PHE A 150 5.55 -0.99 4.87
C PHE A 150 5.86 -1.39 6.31
N ILE A 151 5.58 -2.63 6.72
CA ILE A 151 5.91 -3.10 8.07
C ILE A 151 7.41 -3.07 8.30
N THR A 152 8.21 -3.51 7.32
CA THR A 152 9.67 -3.53 7.47
C THR A 152 10.24 -2.13 7.66
N ALA A 153 9.62 -1.12 7.06
CA ALA A 153 9.96 0.29 7.32
C ALA A 153 9.54 0.75 8.72
N SER A 154 8.31 0.41 9.15
CA SER A 154 7.81 0.75 10.48
C SER A 154 8.59 0.10 11.62
N GLU A 155 9.24 -1.04 11.36
CA GLU A 155 10.11 -1.73 12.32
C GLU A 155 11.47 -1.03 12.46
N VAL A 156 11.97 -0.41 11.39
CA VAL A 156 13.30 0.24 11.35
C VAL A 156 13.30 1.63 11.97
N ILE A 157 12.22 2.39 11.79
CA ILE A 157 12.09 3.77 12.27
C ILE A 157 11.66 3.77 13.75
N THR A 158 12.37 4.54 14.58
CA THR A 158 11.99 4.70 15.99
C THR A 158 10.77 5.61 16.10
N LEU A 159 9.72 5.07 16.70
CA LEU A 159 8.38 5.65 16.83
C LEU A 159 8.32 6.83 17.83
N GLY A 160 9.33 7.70 17.87
CA GLY A 160 9.52 8.66 18.98
C GLY A 160 9.69 7.96 20.35
N THR A 161 9.86 6.64 20.33
CA THR A 161 10.10 5.77 21.47
C THR A 161 11.56 5.34 21.44
N GLU A 162 12.14 5.10 22.62
CA GLU A 162 13.48 4.51 22.73
C GLU A 162 13.56 3.08 22.17
N VAL A 163 12.41 2.43 21.96
CA VAL A 163 12.30 1.03 21.53
C VAL A 163 11.98 0.93 20.04
N LYS A 164 12.87 0.28 19.26
CA LYS A 164 12.57 -0.24 17.92
C LYS A 164 11.76 -1.52 18.03
N LEU A 165 10.78 -1.69 17.14
CA LEU A 165 9.98 -2.91 17.12
C LEU A 165 10.83 -4.08 16.62
N PHE A 166 10.76 -5.21 17.34
CA PHE A 166 11.42 -6.43 16.91
C PHE A 166 10.67 -7.04 15.72
N GLY A 167 11.35 -7.17 14.59
CA GLY A 167 10.82 -7.78 13.39
C GLY A 167 11.89 -7.95 12.31
N ILE A 168 11.52 -8.52 11.16
CA ILE A 168 12.50 -8.89 10.14
C ILE A 168 13.17 -7.66 9.52
N GLY A 169 12.47 -6.52 9.42
CA GLY A 169 13.03 -5.28 8.89
C GLY A 169 14.10 -4.69 9.80
N SER A 170 13.78 -4.54 11.10
CA SER A 170 14.73 -4.03 12.09
C SER A 170 15.92 -4.95 12.27
N LEU A 171 15.70 -6.28 12.31
CA LEU A 171 16.77 -7.27 12.42
C LEU A 171 17.78 -7.15 11.27
N VAL A 172 17.28 -7.03 10.03
CA VAL A 172 18.12 -6.96 8.83
C VAL A 172 18.99 -5.71 8.84
N VAL A 173 18.39 -4.54 9.08
CA VAL A 173 19.11 -3.26 9.08
C VAL A 173 20.10 -3.19 10.25
N GLU A 174 19.66 -3.52 11.47
CA GLU A 174 20.52 -3.42 12.65
C GLU A 174 21.69 -4.40 12.62
N SER A 175 21.47 -5.63 12.14
CA SER A 175 22.57 -6.60 11.98
C SER A 175 23.59 -6.10 10.96
N PHE A 176 23.13 -5.52 9.85
CA PHE A 176 24.02 -4.95 8.83
C PHE A 176 24.84 -3.78 9.37
N ASP A 177 24.19 -2.83 10.07
CA ASP A 177 24.83 -1.64 10.63
C ASP A 177 25.85 -2.01 11.73
N ARG A 178 25.62 -3.10 12.47
CA ARG A 178 26.54 -3.66 13.46
C ARG A 178 27.68 -4.50 12.87
N GLY A 179 27.67 -4.74 11.56
CA GLY A 179 28.64 -5.60 10.87
C GLY A 179 28.36 -7.11 10.97
N ASP A 180 27.24 -7.54 11.54
CA ASP A 180 26.77 -8.93 11.49
C ASP A 180 26.05 -9.21 10.16
N TYR A 181 26.85 -9.30 9.09
CA TYR A 181 26.35 -9.58 7.74
C TYR A 181 25.69 -10.94 7.63
N GLN A 182 26.11 -11.92 8.43
CA GLN A 182 25.51 -13.25 8.42
C GLN A 182 24.04 -13.18 8.82
N THR A 183 23.73 -12.53 9.94
CA THR A 183 22.35 -12.41 10.40
C THR A 183 21.52 -11.52 9.47
N ALA A 184 22.10 -10.45 8.91
CA ALA A 184 21.42 -9.61 7.93
C ALA A 184 20.99 -10.39 6.68
N TYR A 185 21.91 -11.14 6.05
CA TYR A 185 21.60 -11.90 4.83
C TYR A 185 20.69 -13.11 5.09
N VAL A 186 20.82 -13.76 6.25
CA VAL A 186 19.87 -14.81 6.67
C VAL A 186 18.47 -14.22 6.85
N GLY A 187 18.35 -13.03 7.45
CA GLY A 187 17.09 -12.30 7.59
C GLY A 187 16.44 -11.97 6.25
N ILE A 188 17.21 -11.45 5.29
CA ILE A 188 16.73 -11.16 3.94
C ILE A 188 16.22 -12.45 3.27
N ALA A 189 17.03 -13.51 3.29
CA ALA A 189 16.67 -14.79 2.66
C ALA A 189 15.38 -15.36 3.26
N LEU A 190 15.27 -15.40 4.59
CA LEU A 190 14.08 -15.92 5.27
C LEU A 190 12.85 -15.05 5.04
N GLY A 191 12.99 -13.72 5.03
CA GLY A 191 11.86 -12.82 4.75
C GLY A 191 11.31 -12.99 3.33
N VAL A 192 12.19 -13.04 2.32
CA VAL A 192 11.78 -13.26 0.92
C VAL A 192 11.20 -14.65 0.73
N LEU A 193 11.90 -15.70 1.18
CA LEU A 193 11.43 -17.08 1.04
C LEU A 193 10.15 -17.32 1.81
N GLY A 194 9.99 -16.73 3.00
CA GLY A 194 8.79 -16.80 3.81
C GLY A 194 7.58 -16.17 3.10
N ASN A 195 7.75 -14.98 2.52
CA ASN A 195 6.69 -14.30 1.79
C ASN A 195 6.28 -15.07 0.51
N VAL A 196 7.27 -15.59 -0.23
CA VAL A 196 7.04 -16.43 -1.42
C VAL A 196 6.35 -17.75 -1.04
N ALA A 197 6.80 -18.43 0.03
CA ALA A 197 6.22 -19.67 0.50
C ALA A 197 4.75 -19.47 0.91
N LEU A 198 4.45 -18.39 1.63
CA LEU A 198 3.08 -18.04 2.02
C LEU A 198 2.19 -17.79 0.79
N TYR A 199 2.72 -17.09 -0.22
CA TYR A 199 2.01 -16.89 -1.47
C TYR A 199 1.70 -18.21 -2.19
N LEU A 200 2.71 -19.07 -2.36
CA LEU A 200 2.58 -20.33 -3.09
C LEU A 200 1.67 -21.35 -2.39
N THR A 201 1.65 -21.35 -1.05
CA THR A 201 0.92 -22.36 -0.26
C THR A 201 -0.48 -21.91 0.15
N LEU A 202 -0.61 -20.70 0.72
CA LEU A 202 -1.85 -20.21 1.30
C LEU A 202 -2.60 -19.30 0.33
N TRP A 203 -1.97 -18.21 -0.11
CA TRP A 203 -2.68 -17.18 -0.89
C TRP A 203 -3.14 -17.69 -2.24
N ARG A 204 -2.27 -18.37 -2.98
CA ARG A 204 -2.62 -18.99 -4.26
C ARG A 204 -3.79 -19.98 -4.12
N ARG A 205 -3.84 -20.74 -3.03
CA ARG A 205 -4.92 -21.69 -2.76
C ARG A 205 -6.23 -20.95 -2.49
N LEU A 206 -6.23 -19.96 -1.60
CA LEU A 206 -7.42 -19.18 -1.26
C LEU A 206 -8.00 -18.43 -2.46
N THR A 207 -7.15 -17.84 -3.31
CA THR A 207 -7.60 -17.15 -4.54
C THR A 207 -8.19 -18.11 -5.56
N ARG A 208 -7.72 -19.36 -5.64
CA ARG A 208 -8.23 -20.36 -6.59
C ARG A 208 -9.50 -21.04 -6.11
N GLU A 209 -9.53 -21.47 -4.84
CA GLU A 209 -10.63 -22.27 -4.28
C GLU A 209 -11.79 -21.40 -3.79
N VAL A 210 -11.52 -20.16 -3.34
CA VAL A 210 -12.52 -19.23 -2.77
C VAL A 210 -13.42 -19.96 -1.75
N PRO A 211 -12.82 -20.54 -0.68
CA PRO A 211 -13.58 -21.36 0.25
C PRO A 211 -14.67 -20.53 0.93
N GLN A 212 -15.86 -21.13 1.02
CA GLN A 212 -17.02 -20.53 1.67
C GLN A 212 -16.90 -20.69 3.20
N PRO A 213 -17.25 -19.65 3.98
CA PRO A 213 -17.25 -19.75 5.43
C PRO A 213 -18.31 -20.77 5.90
N PRO A 214 -18.07 -21.48 7.01
CA PRO A 214 -19.11 -22.28 7.66
C PRO A 214 -20.34 -21.43 7.97
N GLY A 215 -21.55 -22.00 7.95
CA GLY A 215 -22.80 -21.26 8.12
C GLY A 215 -22.84 -20.37 9.37
N ALA A 216 -22.33 -20.86 10.50
CA ALA A 216 -22.23 -20.07 11.74
C ALA A 216 -21.34 -18.81 11.58
N VAL A 217 -20.24 -18.91 10.85
CA VAL A 217 -19.33 -17.78 10.56
C VAL A 217 -19.98 -16.82 9.58
N ALA A 218 -20.64 -17.36 8.54
CA ALA A 218 -21.39 -16.59 7.56
C ALA A 218 -22.46 -15.72 8.25
N GLU A 219 -23.21 -16.29 9.18
CA GLU A 219 -24.20 -15.56 9.97
C GLU A 219 -23.60 -14.52 10.93
N ALA A 220 -22.47 -14.84 11.58
CA ALA A 220 -21.76 -13.89 12.43
C ALA A 220 -21.26 -12.69 11.61
N LEU A 221 -20.74 -12.94 10.41
CA LEU A 221 -20.38 -11.90 9.45
C LEU A 221 -21.60 -11.13 8.95
N GLY A 222 -22.75 -11.79 8.79
CA GLY A 222 -24.04 -11.14 8.51
C GLY A 222 -24.46 -10.15 9.60
N ALA A 223 -24.31 -10.52 10.88
CA ALA A 223 -24.54 -9.61 11.99
C ALA A 223 -23.52 -8.46 12.00
N TRP A 224 -22.25 -8.75 11.73
CA TRP A 224 -21.21 -7.74 11.61
C TRP A 224 -21.45 -6.76 10.45
N LEU A 225 -21.96 -7.20 9.30
CA LEU A 225 -22.37 -6.31 8.21
C LEU A 225 -23.40 -5.30 8.71
N LYS A 226 -24.42 -5.78 9.41
CA LYS A 226 -25.53 -4.95 9.90
C LYS A 226 -25.09 -3.93 10.95
N TYR A 227 -24.30 -4.35 11.94
CA TYR A 227 -24.00 -3.53 13.12
C TYR A 227 -22.57 -2.98 13.17
N GLY A 228 -21.65 -3.57 12.40
CA GLY A 228 -20.23 -3.25 12.43
C GLY A 228 -19.94 -1.80 12.09
N TRP A 229 -20.75 -1.16 11.24
CA TRP A 229 -20.62 0.27 10.96
C TRP A 229 -20.76 1.14 12.21
N HIS A 230 -21.66 0.80 13.14
CA HIS A 230 -21.81 1.55 14.38
C HIS A 230 -20.58 1.40 15.27
N VAL A 231 -19.98 0.20 15.31
CA VAL A 231 -18.72 -0.05 16.01
C VAL A 231 -17.59 0.73 15.38
N VAL A 232 -17.44 0.68 14.05
CA VAL A 232 -16.43 1.42 13.31
C VAL A 232 -16.59 2.93 13.50
N ALA A 233 -17.81 3.46 13.42
CA ALA A 233 -18.09 4.87 13.64
C ALA A 233 -17.79 5.29 15.08
N ALA A 234 -18.12 4.45 16.07
CA ALA A 234 -17.81 4.71 17.49
C ALA A 234 -16.29 4.67 17.75
N LEU A 235 -15.57 3.69 17.19
CA LEU A 235 -14.11 3.61 17.29
C LEU A 235 -13.44 4.78 16.58
N ALA A 236 -13.92 5.18 15.41
CA ALA A 236 -13.42 6.35 14.69
C ALA A 236 -13.68 7.64 15.49
N ALA A 237 -14.87 7.79 16.08
CA ALA A 237 -15.20 8.92 16.94
C ALA A 237 -14.34 8.93 18.22
N ALA A 238 -14.10 7.78 18.83
CA ALA A 238 -13.22 7.64 19.99
C ALA A 238 -11.76 7.96 19.64
N LEU A 239 -11.28 7.50 18.47
CA LEU A 239 -9.94 7.80 17.96
C LEU A 239 -9.79 9.30 17.68
N LEU A 240 -10.79 9.91 17.03
CA LEU A 240 -10.83 11.36 16.79
C LEU A 240 -10.89 12.14 18.10
N PHE A 241 -11.72 11.71 19.04
CA PHE A 241 -11.80 12.32 20.37
C PHE A 241 -10.48 12.21 21.11
N ALA A 242 -9.84 11.04 21.13
CA ALA A 242 -8.53 10.86 21.74
C ALA A 242 -7.48 11.75 21.06
N ALA A 243 -7.44 11.77 19.73
CA ALA A 243 -6.55 12.63 18.97
C ALA A 243 -6.77 14.12 19.29
N VAL A 244 -8.02 14.56 19.43
CA VAL A 244 -8.37 15.93 19.83
C VAL A 244 -8.04 16.17 21.30
N TYR A 245 -8.35 15.26 22.21
CA TYR A 245 -8.12 15.43 23.64
C TYR A 245 -6.62 15.52 23.96
N TYR A 246 -5.84 14.58 23.46
CA TYR A 246 -4.38 14.61 23.60
C TYR A 246 -3.74 15.72 22.76
N GLY A 247 -4.34 16.08 21.62
CA GLY A 247 -3.89 17.19 20.77
C GLY A 247 -4.22 18.58 21.32
N VAL A 248 -5.32 18.75 22.07
CA VAL A 248 -5.78 20.01 22.68
C VAL A 248 -5.23 20.18 24.09
N GLY A 249 -4.92 19.09 24.81
CA GLY A 249 -4.11 19.13 26.03
C GLY A 249 -2.72 19.75 25.81
N ALA A 250 -2.24 19.72 24.57
CA ALA A 250 -1.24 20.66 24.05
C ALA A 250 -1.97 21.91 23.53
N SER A 251 -2.34 22.84 24.42
CA SER A 251 -3.00 24.10 24.03
C SER A 251 -2.26 24.73 22.84
N PRO A 252 -2.91 25.08 21.73
CA PRO A 252 -2.25 25.73 20.60
C PRO A 252 -1.76 27.11 21.02
N SER A 253 -0.56 27.13 21.58
CA SER A 253 0.15 28.34 21.90
C SER A 253 0.62 28.97 20.59
N LEU A 254 0.69 30.30 20.52
CA LEU A 254 1.29 31.01 19.39
C LEU A 254 2.67 30.44 18.98
N PRO A 255 3.54 30.02 19.94
CA PRO A 255 4.75 29.25 19.65
C PRO A 255 4.52 27.99 18.80
N HIS A 256 3.51 27.16 19.09
CA HIS A 256 3.26 25.91 18.34
C HIS A 256 2.78 26.14 16.90
N LEU A 257 1.98 27.19 16.65
CA LEU A 257 1.59 27.54 15.29
C LEU A 257 2.80 28.06 14.48
N ALA A 258 3.64 28.88 15.10
CA ALA A 258 4.87 29.36 14.47
C ALA A 258 5.84 28.19 14.17
N GLU A 259 5.98 27.23 15.08
CA GLU A 259 6.74 26.00 14.87
C GLU A 259 6.19 25.16 13.72
N PHE A 260 4.87 24.97 13.65
CA PHE A 260 4.23 24.26 12.54
C PHE A 260 4.45 24.98 11.20
N LEU A 261 4.25 26.30 11.13
CA LEU A 261 4.46 27.08 9.90
C LEU A 261 5.92 27.09 9.46
N ARG A 262 6.86 27.15 10.42
CA ARG A 262 8.29 26.94 10.14
C ARG A 262 8.53 25.54 9.60
N GLY A 263 7.92 24.52 10.21
CA GLY A 263 7.94 23.15 9.73
C GLY A 263 7.45 23.03 8.30
N VAL A 264 6.38 23.74 7.93
CA VAL A 264 5.85 23.77 6.56
C VAL A 264 6.87 24.37 5.60
N ALA A 265 7.51 25.49 5.96
CA ALA A 265 8.54 26.12 5.15
C ALA A 265 9.78 25.22 4.96
N VAL A 266 10.26 24.59 6.04
CA VAL A 266 11.38 23.64 5.99
C VAL A 266 11.02 22.44 5.13
N SER A 267 9.83 21.87 5.32
CA SER A 267 9.35 20.73 4.53
C SER A 267 9.21 21.07 3.06
N ALA A 268 8.67 22.25 2.73
CA ALA A 268 8.53 22.73 1.36
C ALA A 268 9.89 22.88 0.65
N ALA A 269 10.96 23.23 1.38
CA ALA A 269 12.31 23.32 0.82
C ALA A 269 12.91 21.94 0.48
N GLU A 270 12.48 20.87 1.15
CA GLU A 270 12.93 19.49 0.92
C GLU A 270 12.13 18.79 -0.21
N VAL A 271 10.93 19.29 -0.54
CA VAL A 271 10.07 18.74 -1.62
C VAL A 271 10.82 18.55 -2.95
N PRO A 272 11.60 19.52 -3.47
CA PRO A 272 12.25 19.38 -4.78
C PRO A 272 13.23 18.21 -4.85
N LEU A 273 13.93 17.90 -3.75
CA LEU A 273 14.89 16.79 -3.70
C LEU A 273 14.18 15.45 -3.82
N THR A 274 13.14 15.23 -3.01
CA THR A 274 12.32 14.03 -3.11
C THR A 274 11.60 13.94 -4.46
N LEU A 275 11.07 15.06 -4.95
CA LEU A 275 10.40 15.12 -6.25
C LEU A 275 11.33 14.73 -7.39
N LEU A 276 12.57 15.21 -7.40
CA LEU A 276 13.56 14.86 -8.42
C LEU A 276 13.83 13.35 -8.45
N ARG A 277 13.97 12.71 -7.28
CA ARG A 277 14.13 11.25 -7.19
C ARG A 277 12.90 10.50 -7.68
N VAL A 278 11.71 10.94 -7.27
CA VAL A 278 10.44 10.35 -7.72
C VAL A 278 10.32 10.44 -9.24
N LEU A 279 10.62 11.60 -9.84
CA LEU A 279 10.59 11.78 -11.29
C LEU A 279 11.66 10.94 -12.00
N ALA A 280 12.88 10.86 -11.46
CA ALA A 280 13.94 10.01 -12.00
C ALA A 280 13.54 8.53 -11.99
N VAL A 281 13.00 8.05 -10.87
CA VAL A 281 12.52 6.66 -10.75
C VAL A 281 11.33 6.40 -11.66
N MET A 282 10.42 7.35 -11.81
CA MET A 282 9.30 7.25 -12.73
C MET A 282 9.78 7.15 -14.19
N ALA A 283 10.78 7.93 -14.58
CA ALA A 283 11.37 7.87 -15.91
C ALA A 283 12.09 6.52 -16.16
N LEU A 284 12.91 6.06 -15.20
CA LEU A 284 13.64 4.79 -15.30
C LEU A 284 12.67 3.59 -15.33
N SER A 285 11.69 3.55 -14.43
CA SER A 285 10.70 2.48 -14.40
C SER A 285 9.81 2.48 -15.64
N GLY A 286 9.42 3.65 -16.14
CA GLY A 286 8.70 3.79 -17.41
C GLY A 286 9.49 3.25 -18.59
N ALA A 287 10.80 3.56 -18.66
CA ALA A 287 11.68 3.00 -19.70
C ALA A 287 11.79 1.47 -19.61
N VAL A 288 11.92 0.91 -18.40
CA VAL A 288 11.91 -0.54 -18.17
C VAL A 288 10.56 -1.15 -18.58
N GLY A 289 9.45 -0.51 -18.24
CA GLY A 289 8.09 -0.93 -18.61
C GLY A 289 7.88 -0.96 -20.13
N LEU A 290 8.35 0.05 -20.84
CA LEU A 290 8.30 0.10 -22.31
C LEU A 290 9.22 -0.95 -22.96
N ALA A 291 10.41 -1.16 -22.40
CA ALA A 291 11.31 -2.22 -22.86
C ALA A 291 10.70 -3.61 -22.67
N ALA A 292 10.08 -3.88 -21.52
CA ALA A 292 9.37 -5.11 -21.23
C ALA A 292 8.20 -5.32 -22.21
N LEU A 293 7.40 -4.28 -22.45
CA LEU A 293 6.32 -4.32 -23.44
C LEU A 293 6.86 -4.65 -24.84
N TYR A 294 7.93 -4.01 -25.28
CA TYR A 294 8.55 -4.29 -26.58
C TYR A 294 9.02 -5.75 -26.71
N ILE A 295 9.63 -6.31 -25.66
CA ILE A 295 10.05 -7.73 -25.63
C ILE A 295 8.84 -8.66 -25.76
N VAL A 296 7.77 -8.40 -25.01
CA VAL A 296 6.54 -9.21 -25.04
C VAL A 296 5.83 -9.12 -26.39
N VAL A 297 5.74 -7.92 -26.97
CA VAL A 297 5.15 -7.70 -28.31
C VAL A 297 5.90 -8.49 -29.39
N ARG A 298 7.25 -8.47 -29.32
CA ARG A 298 8.09 -9.15 -30.31
C ARG A 298 8.06 -10.66 -30.15
N ASN A 299 7.96 -11.14 -28.92
CA ASN A 299 7.89 -12.56 -28.62
C ASN A 299 6.99 -12.80 -27.38
N PRO A 300 5.70 -13.12 -27.62
CA PRO A 300 4.71 -13.28 -26.54
C PRO A 300 5.04 -14.38 -25.53
N SER A 301 5.92 -15.33 -25.86
CA SER A 301 6.35 -16.36 -24.90
C SER A 301 7.07 -15.78 -23.67
N TRP A 302 7.66 -14.59 -23.78
CA TRP A 302 8.33 -13.91 -22.66
C TRP A 302 7.36 -13.31 -21.64
N GLU A 303 6.08 -13.15 -21.97
CA GLU A 303 5.10 -12.52 -21.10
C GLU A 303 5.07 -13.16 -19.70
N THR A 304 4.99 -14.49 -19.66
CA THR A 304 4.97 -15.23 -18.39
C THR A 304 6.27 -15.03 -17.61
N ALA A 305 7.42 -15.05 -18.28
CA ALA A 305 8.72 -14.85 -17.63
C ALA A 305 8.87 -13.43 -17.06
N VAL A 306 8.44 -12.40 -17.80
CA VAL A 306 8.46 -11.00 -17.36
C VAL A 306 7.56 -10.80 -16.15
N LEU A 307 6.33 -11.31 -16.19
CA LEU A 307 5.38 -11.21 -15.09
C LEU A 307 5.86 -11.94 -13.83
N LEU A 308 6.49 -13.11 -14.00
CA LEU A 308 7.09 -13.86 -12.90
C LEU A 308 8.27 -13.10 -12.28
N ALA A 309 9.17 -12.56 -13.09
CA ALA A 309 10.31 -11.78 -12.60
C ALA A 309 9.86 -10.56 -11.78
N VAL A 310 8.84 -9.84 -12.27
CA VAL A 310 8.25 -8.70 -11.57
C VAL A 310 7.53 -9.13 -10.29
N SER A 311 6.84 -10.27 -10.28
CA SER A 311 6.19 -10.81 -9.08
C SER A 311 7.19 -11.23 -8.01
N LEU A 312 8.38 -11.70 -8.41
CA LEU A 312 9.48 -11.97 -7.48
C LEU A 312 10.06 -10.66 -6.94
N LEU A 313 10.26 -9.66 -7.80
CA LEU A 313 10.76 -8.35 -7.40
C LEU A 313 9.83 -7.65 -6.39
N SER A 314 8.51 -7.77 -6.59
CA SER A 314 7.51 -7.20 -5.66
C SER A 314 7.49 -7.88 -4.29
N SER A 315 8.09 -9.07 -4.17
CA SER A 315 8.18 -9.80 -2.91
C SER A 315 9.34 -9.35 -2.02
N ILE A 316 10.21 -8.46 -2.51
CA ILE A 316 11.39 -7.97 -1.80
C ILE A 316 11.14 -6.53 -1.31
N PRO A 317 11.01 -6.30 0.00
CA PRO A 317 10.92 -4.95 0.56
C PRO A 317 12.17 -4.11 0.25
N ALA A 318 12.01 -2.79 0.04
CA ALA A 318 13.13 -1.89 -0.19
C ALA A 318 14.16 -1.94 0.94
N VAL A 319 13.71 -2.15 2.19
CA VAL A 319 14.58 -2.31 3.37
C VAL A 319 15.59 -3.45 3.19
N PHE A 320 15.21 -4.54 2.55
CA PHE A 320 16.11 -5.69 2.34
C PHE A 320 17.18 -5.40 1.29
N LEU A 321 16.95 -4.44 0.42
CA LEU A 321 17.94 -4.04 -0.57
C LEU A 321 19.01 -3.12 0.03
N TYR A 322 18.75 -2.49 1.17
CA TYR A 322 19.72 -1.61 1.81
C TYR A 322 21.04 -2.33 2.14
N PRO A 323 21.06 -3.49 2.81
CA PRO A 323 22.30 -4.24 3.03
C PRO A 323 23.02 -4.68 1.73
N LEU A 324 22.24 -5.00 0.68
CA LEU A 324 22.78 -5.50 -0.59
C LEU A 324 23.41 -4.40 -1.43
N LEU A 325 22.81 -3.20 -1.41
CA LEU A 325 23.21 -2.07 -2.25
C LEU A 325 24.06 -1.04 -1.51
N GLY A 326 23.83 -0.86 -0.20
CA GLY A 326 24.51 0.12 0.65
C GLY A 326 26.00 -0.18 0.86
N ALA A 327 26.41 -1.44 0.63
CA ALA A 327 27.82 -1.82 0.57
C ALA A 327 28.51 -1.34 -0.72
N LEU A 328 27.76 -1.12 -1.80
CA LEU A 328 28.29 -0.82 -3.15
C LEU A 328 28.14 0.65 -3.54
N VAL A 329 27.02 1.27 -3.14
CA VAL A 329 26.60 2.60 -3.57
C VAL A 329 26.09 3.39 -2.36
N ARG A 330 26.29 4.71 -2.35
CA ARG A 330 25.84 5.61 -1.27
C ARG A 330 25.15 6.87 -1.82
N GLY A 331 24.48 7.61 -0.96
CA GLY A 331 23.87 8.90 -1.29
C GLY A 331 22.73 8.77 -2.30
N GLU A 332 22.65 9.71 -3.24
CA GLU A 332 21.55 9.84 -4.21
C GLU A 332 21.31 8.56 -5.02
N ALA A 333 22.38 7.92 -5.47
CA ALA A 333 22.28 6.70 -6.27
C ALA A 333 21.70 5.54 -5.45
N LEU A 334 22.07 5.41 -4.17
CA LEU A 334 21.46 4.41 -3.28
C LEU A 334 19.98 4.70 -3.07
N ALA A 335 19.60 5.96 -2.82
CA ALA A 335 18.20 6.34 -2.66
C ALA A 335 17.38 5.92 -3.89
N VAL A 336 17.79 6.33 -5.10
CA VAL A 336 17.10 5.96 -6.36
C VAL A 336 17.00 4.44 -6.51
N LEU A 337 18.07 3.68 -6.25
CA LEU A 337 18.04 2.22 -6.36
C LEU A 337 17.10 1.54 -5.35
N LEU A 338 16.92 2.11 -4.16
CA LEU A 338 15.98 1.60 -3.15
C LEU A 338 14.51 1.91 -3.53
N LEU A 339 14.23 3.02 -4.21
CA LEU A 339 12.88 3.36 -4.71
C LEU A 339 12.50 2.54 -5.96
N LEU A 340 13.48 2.19 -6.80
CA LEU A 340 13.25 1.67 -8.15
C LEU A 340 12.42 0.37 -8.23
N PRO A 341 12.61 -0.67 -7.39
CA PRO A 341 11.94 -1.96 -7.53
C PRO A 341 10.41 -1.84 -7.52
N GLY A 342 9.85 -1.11 -6.55
CA GLY A 342 8.40 -0.93 -6.44
C GLY A 342 7.83 -0.21 -7.66
N ALA A 343 8.51 0.82 -8.14
CA ALA A 343 8.10 1.53 -9.35
C ALA A 343 8.22 0.66 -10.60
N VAL A 344 9.29 -0.13 -10.76
CA VAL A 344 9.45 -1.06 -11.89
C VAL A 344 8.33 -2.08 -11.94
N VAL A 345 7.92 -2.62 -10.79
CA VAL A 345 6.81 -3.57 -10.70
C VAL A 345 5.54 -2.97 -11.28
N TYR A 346 5.12 -1.79 -10.82
CA TYR A 346 3.89 -1.16 -11.29
C TYR A 346 4.00 -0.72 -12.76
N ALA A 347 5.14 -0.17 -13.18
CA ALA A 347 5.34 0.21 -14.58
C ALA A 347 5.19 -0.99 -15.51
N VAL A 348 5.91 -2.08 -15.25
CA VAL A 348 5.89 -3.27 -16.13
C VAL A 348 4.53 -3.96 -16.12
N LEU A 349 3.88 -4.12 -14.96
CA LEU A 349 2.56 -4.76 -14.91
C LEU A 349 1.51 -3.99 -15.72
N ASN A 350 1.49 -2.67 -15.61
CA ASN A 350 0.55 -1.84 -16.35
C ASN A 350 0.90 -1.77 -17.85
N THR A 351 2.17 -1.62 -18.21
CA THR A 351 2.56 -1.55 -19.64
C THR A 351 2.32 -2.88 -20.36
N VAL A 352 2.64 -4.02 -19.74
CA VAL A 352 2.42 -5.35 -20.33
C VAL A 352 0.93 -5.70 -20.36
N ALA A 353 0.11 -5.23 -19.42
CA ALA A 353 -1.34 -5.43 -19.48
C ALA A 353 -1.96 -4.81 -20.75
N ALA A 354 -1.43 -3.68 -21.23
CA ALA A 354 -1.89 -3.03 -22.46
C ALA A 354 -1.85 -3.98 -23.67
N TRP A 355 -0.83 -4.85 -23.76
CA TRP A 355 -0.69 -5.82 -24.85
C TRP A 355 -1.87 -6.80 -24.97
N ARG A 356 -2.51 -7.14 -23.84
CA ARG A 356 -3.61 -8.11 -23.79
C ARG A 356 -4.93 -7.52 -24.29
N ASP A 357 -5.14 -6.24 -24.06
CA ASP A 357 -6.41 -5.57 -24.35
C ASP A 357 -6.45 -5.01 -25.79
N VAL A 358 -5.31 -4.95 -26.49
CA VAL A 358 -5.27 -4.57 -27.92
C VAL A 358 -5.62 -5.78 -28.79
N PRO A 359 -6.64 -5.70 -29.68
CA PRO A 359 -7.08 -6.82 -30.53
C PRO A 359 -6.07 -7.13 -31.64
N GLN A 360 -5.06 -7.93 -31.30
CA GLN A 360 -3.97 -8.34 -32.19
C GLN A 360 -4.45 -9.07 -33.45
N ASP A 361 -5.53 -9.84 -33.33
CA ASP A 361 -6.10 -10.62 -34.43
C ASP A 361 -6.65 -9.73 -35.53
N LEU A 362 -7.20 -8.57 -35.18
CA LEU A 362 -7.69 -7.59 -36.13
C LEU A 362 -6.52 -6.98 -36.92
N ALA A 363 -5.47 -6.55 -36.22
CA ALA A 363 -4.27 -6.02 -36.87
C ALA A 363 -3.62 -7.04 -37.82
N ARG A 364 -3.56 -8.31 -37.40
CA ARG A 364 -3.09 -9.42 -38.23
C ARG A 364 -3.98 -9.67 -39.45
N ALA A 365 -5.30 -9.63 -39.29
CA ALA A 365 -6.25 -9.80 -40.38
C ALA A 365 -6.12 -8.73 -41.48
N TYR A 366 -5.81 -7.48 -41.10
CA TYR A 366 -5.55 -6.39 -42.03
C TYR A 366 -4.09 -6.31 -42.52
N GLY A 367 -3.22 -7.24 -42.13
CA GLY A 367 -1.80 -7.23 -42.52
C GLY A 367 -1.00 -6.05 -41.93
N ILE A 368 -1.49 -5.43 -40.85
CA ILE A 368 -0.84 -4.29 -40.21
C ILE A 368 0.24 -4.81 -39.26
N GLY A 369 1.50 -4.62 -39.64
CA GLY A 369 2.66 -5.04 -38.85
C GLY A 369 3.68 -3.93 -38.61
N GLY A 370 4.77 -4.30 -37.91
CA GLY A 370 5.94 -3.45 -37.74
C GLY A 370 5.65 -2.11 -37.06
N ARG A 371 6.20 -1.02 -37.63
CA ARG A 371 6.08 0.33 -37.08
C ARG A 371 4.65 0.87 -37.14
N ALA A 372 3.88 0.48 -38.15
CA ALA A 372 2.50 0.94 -38.30
C ALA A 372 1.63 0.43 -37.14
N TYR A 373 1.72 -0.87 -36.83
CA TYR A 373 1.07 -1.46 -35.66
C TYR A 373 1.50 -0.78 -34.36
N LEU A 374 2.81 -0.59 -34.17
CA LEU A 374 3.34 -0.02 -32.94
C LEU A 374 2.86 1.42 -32.71
N LEU A 375 3.00 2.30 -33.71
CA LEU A 375 2.75 3.74 -33.55
C LEU A 375 1.26 4.11 -33.64
N HIS A 376 0.46 3.39 -34.43
CA HIS A 376 -0.93 3.77 -34.72
C HIS A 376 -1.97 2.91 -34.02
N ILE A 377 -1.59 1.74 -33.49
CA ILE A 377 -2.53 0.83 -32.81
C ILE A 377 -2.08 0.63 -31.36
N LEU A 378 -0.90 0.04 -31.16
CA LEU A 378 -0.45 -0.37 -29.82
C LEU A 378 -0.22 0.82 -28.89
N ILE A 379 0.58 1.82 -29.30
CA ILE A 379 0.89 2.96 -28.44
C ILE A 379 -0.36 3.75 -28.05
N PRO A 380 -1.22 4.19 -29.00
CA PRO A 380 -2.45 4.90 -28.66
C PRO A 380 -3.37 4.10 -27.73
N ALA A 381 -3.61 2.82 -28.04
CA ALA A 381 -4.45 1.96 -27.21
C ALA A 381 -3.84 1.67 -25.84
N SER A 382 -2.51 1.67 -25.72
CA SER A 382 -1.79 1.50 -24.46
C SER A 382 -1.77 2.76 -23.59
N LEU A 383 -2.06 3.94 -24.13
CA LEU A 383 -1.88 5.22 -23.43
C LEU A 383 -2.59 5.29 -22.06
N PRO A 384 -3.84 4.81 -21.90
CA PRO A 384 -4.49 4.77 -20.58
C PRO A 384 -3.76 3.86 -19.58
N TYR A 385 -3.22 2.74 -20.05
CA TYR A 385 -2.44 1.81 -19.22
C TYR A 385 -1.09 2.40 -18.84
N LEU A 386 -0.42 3.08 -19.78
CA LEU A 386 0.83 3.79 -19.51
C LEU A 386 0.63 4.87 -18.45
N ILE A 387 -0.43 5.67 -18.55
CA ILE A 387 -0.75 6.72 -17.57
C ILE A 387 -1.15 6.11 -16.23
N THR A 388 -1.91 5.03 -16.22
CA THR A 388 -2.22 4.28 -14.98
C THR A 388 -0.95 3.72 -14.34
N GLY A 389 -0.02 3.21 -15.15
CA GLY A 389 1.30 2.79 -14.73
C GLY A 389 2.10 3.93 -14.09
N LEU A 390 2.16 5.09 -14.74
CA LEU A 390 2.85 6.27 -14.20
C LEU A 390 2.21 6.81 -12.92
N LEU A 391 0.88 6.83 -12.83
CA LEU A 391 0.15 7.23 -11.62
C LEU A 391 0.46 6.27 -10.46
N THR A 392 0.51 4.96 -10.73
CA THR A 392 0.80 3.96 -9.70
C THR A 392 2.28 3.98 -9.28
N THR A 393 3.23 4.18 -10.22
CA THR A 393 4.64 4.40 -9.86
C THR A 393 4.86 5.68 -9.08
N TRP A 394 4.16 6.77 -9.41
CA TRP A 394 4.17 8.01 -8.63
C TRP A 394 3.77 7.76 -7.18
N GLY A 395 2.59 7.15 -6.95
CA GLY A 395 2.13 6.85 -5.59
C GLY A 395 3.07 5.92 -4.83
N GLY A 396 3.61 4.89 -5.49
CA GLY A 396 4.59 3.98 -4.91
C GLY A 396 5.92 4.65 -4.56
N ALA A 397 6.44 5.53 -5.44
CA ALA A 397 7.73 6.17 -5.27
C ALA A 397 7.75 7.19 -4.11
N TRP A 398 6.67 7.96 -3.91
CA TRP A 398 6.53 8.82 -2.74
C TRP A 398 6.49 8.03 -1.44
N ASN A 399 5.77 6.91 -1.44
CA ASN A 399 5.71 6.03 -0.27
C ASN A 399 7.05 5.33 0.00
N ALA A 400 7.82 5.00 -1.03
CA ALA A 400 9.13 4.38 -0.90
C ALA A 400 10.21 5.38 -0.46
N SER A 401 10.11 6.66 -0.85
CA SER A 401 11.12 7.69 -0.51
C SER A 401 11.24 7.91 0.99
N ILE A 402 10.12 7.81 1.70
CA ILE A 402 10.03 7.81 3.15
C ILE A 402 11.04 6.88 3.83
N VAL A 403 11.31 5.72 3.21
CA VAL A 403 12.16 4.67 3.78
C VAL A 403 13.57 4.75 3.18
N ALA A 404 13.62 4.97 1.87
CA ALA A 404 14.87 4.96 1.13
C ALA A 404 15.76 6.18 1.42
N GLU A 405 15.18 7.37 1.61
CA GLU A 405 15.95 8.58 1.90
C GLU A 405 16.71 8.50 3.23
N PRO A 406 16.09 8.11 4.37
CA PRO A 406 16.82 7.99 5.63
C PRO A 406 17.85 6.86 5.58
N LEU A 407 17.52 5.70 4.98
CA LEU A 407 18.48 4.60 4.82
C LEU A 407 19.68 4.98 3.94
N ALA A 408 19.46 5.78 2.89
CA ALA A 408 20.52 6.26 2.02
C ALA A 408 21.32 7.44 2.62
N GLY A 409 20.85 8.02 3.73
CA GLY A 409 21.47 9.17 4.38
C GLY A 409 21.39 10.47 3.56
N VAL A 410 20.37 10.62 2.71
CA VAL A 410 20.20 11.80 1.84
C VAL A 410 19.19 12.80 2.41
N HIS A 411 19.21 14.03 1.91
CA HIS A 411 18.20 15.05 2.21
C HIS A 411 16.90 14.80 1.44
N GLY A 412 15.76 15.26 1.95
CA GLY A 412 14.44 15.02 1.38
C GLY A 412 13.35 14.92 2.46
N LEU A 413 12.10 14.96 2.02
CA LEU A 413 10.93 14.90 2.89
C LEU A 413 10.89 13.63 3.74
N GLY A 414 11.27 12.47 3.19
CA GLY A 414 11.30 11.20 3.91
C GLY A 414 12.31 11.22 5.05
N SER A 415 13.52 11.71 4.76
CA SER A 415 14.56 11.90 5.78
C SER A 415 14.19 12.94 6.83
N LEU A 416 13.51 14.02 6.44
CA LEU A 416 13.02 15.04 7.36
C LEU A 416 11.98 14.45 8.32
N MET A 417 11.02 13.69 7.79
CA MET A 417 10.00 12.99 8.58
C MET A 417 10.61 11.97 9.53
N ALA A 418 11.56 11.14 9.06
CA ALA A 418 12.23 10.17 9.92
C ALA A 418 12.99 10.85 11.07
N LYS A 419 13.74 11.92 10.79
CA LYS A 419 14.45 12.69 11.84
C LYS A 419 13.48 13.38 12.81
N ALA A 420 12.36 13.90 12.33
CA ALA A 420 11.35 14.51 13.16
C ALA A 420 10.68 13.47 14.07
N ALA A 421 10.35 12.29 13.53
CA ALA A 421 9.85 11.15 14.28
C ALA A 421 10.83 10.68 15.37
N ASP A 422 12.10 10.48 15.02
CA ASP A 422 13.13 10.02 15.96
C ASP A 422 13.38 11.01 17.10
N ARG A 423 13.20 12.31 16.85
CA ARG A 423 13.36 13.38 17.85
C ARG A 423 12.08 13.69 18.64
N GLY A 424 10.95 13.10 18.27
CA GLY A 424 9.64 13.49 18.80
C GLY A 424 9.22 14.92 18.42
N ASP A 425 9.79 15.51 17.36
CA ASP A 425 9.45 16.84 16.85
C ASP A 425 8.13 16.78 16.07
N MET A 426 7.04 16.85 16.82
CA MET A 426 5.70 16.68 16.30
C MET A 426 5.24 17.81 15.38
N PRO A 427 5.50 19.11 15.67
CA PRO A 427 5.17 20.18 14.74
C PRO A 427 5.82 19.99 13.36
N LEU A 428 7.11 19.61 13.32
CA LEU A 428 7.81 19.35 12.06
C LEU A 428 7.29 18.10 11.35
N LEU A 429 7.04 17.02 12.09
CA LEU A 429 6.51 15.78 11.51
C LEU A 429 5.12 16.01 10.89
N LEU A 430 4.20 16.65 11.62
CA LEU A 430 2.86 17.00 11.13
C LEU A 430 2.91 17.93 9.92
N ALA A 431 3.79 18.94 9.96
CA ALA A 431 3.98 19.85 8.84
C ALA A 431 4.51 19.13 7.60
N SER A 432 5.47 18.22 7.79
CA SER A 432 6.06 17.41 6.69
C SER A 432 5.00 16.53 6.04
N VAL A 433 4.16 15.87 6.86
CA VAL A 433 3.03 15.06 6.39
C VAL A 433 2.01 15.89 5.61
N ALA A 434 1.66 17.08 6.12
CA ALA A 434 0.71 17.98 5.48
C ALA A 434 1.24 18.47 4.12
N VAL A 435 2.52 18.83 4.05
CA VAL A 435 3.18 19.25 2.80
C VAL A 435 3.21 18.10 1.80
N MET A 436 3.64 16.91 2.21
CA MET A 436 3.70 15.74 1.33
C MET A 436 2.32 15.35 0.80
N THR A 437 1.31 15.28 1.68
CA THR A 437 -0.08 14.97 1.30
C THR A 437 -0.63 16.05 0.36
N GLY A 438 -0.39 17.33 0.66
CA GLY A 438 -0.81 18.45 -0.18
C GLY A 438 -0.23 18.38 -1.59
N VAL A 439 1.07 18.08 -1.71
CA VAL A 439 1.74 17.87 -3.01
C VAL A 439 1.13 16.69 -3.77
N VAL A 440 1.01 15.53 -3.14
CA VAL A 440 0.46 14.32 -3.79
C VAL A 440 -0.99 14.55 -4.26
N VAL A 441 -1.84 15.11 -3.40
CA VAL A 441 -3.24 15.40 -3.73
C VAL A 441 -3.34 16.45 -4.85
N ALA A 442 -2.53 17.51 -4.80
CA ALA A 442 -2.51 18.52 -5.85
C ALA A 442 -2.10 17.91 -7.20
N VAL A 443 -1.05 17.11 -7.24
CA VAL A 443 -0.61 16.46 -8.49
C VAL A 443 -1.67 15.46 -8.99
N ASN A 444 -2.26 14.66 -8.10
CA ASN A 444 -3.36 13.74 -8.44
C ASN A 444 -4.54 14.49 -9.07
N LYS A 445 -4.96 15.60 -8.45
CA LYS A 445 -6.12 16.37 -8.88
C LYS A 445 -5.88 17.18 -10.16
N TYR A 446 -4.72 17.83 -10.28
CA TYR A 446 -4.47 18.82 -11.33
C TYR A 446 -3.69 18.26 -12.51
N LEU A 447 -2.85 17.24 -12.32
CA LEU A 447 -2.05 16.63 -13.38
C LEU A 447 -2.63 15.27 -13.78
N TRP A 448 -2.67 14.31 -12.86
CA TRP A 448 -3.01 12.92 -13.19
C TRP A 448 -4.44 12.75 -13.68
N LYS A 449 -5.40 13.41 -13.02
CA LYS A 449 -6.80 13.40 -13.46
C LYS A 449 -6.95 13.89 -14.91
N ARG A 450 -6.28 14.98 -15.27
CA ARG A 450 -6.33 15.53 -16.64
C ARG A 450 -5.72 14.59 -17.66
N LEU A 451 -4.53 14.05 -17.37
CA LEU A 451 -3.86 13.08 -18.25
C LEU A 451 -4.72 11.83 -18.46
N TYR A 452 -5.34 11.32 -17.40
CA TYR A 452 -6.24 10.17 -17.48
C TYR A 452 -7.48 10.45 -18.33
N GLU A 453 -8.13 11.61 -18.13
CA GLU A 453 -9.30 12.03 -18.92
C GLU A 453 -8.96 12.22 -20.40
N GLU A 454 -7.78 12.75 -20.72
CA GLU A 454 -7.30 12.87 -22.10
C GLU A 454 -7.00 11.50 -22.73
N ALA A 455 -6.34 10.60 -21.98
CA ALA A 455 -6.05 9.26 -22.44
C ALA A 455 -7.32 8.43 -22.69
N ALA A 456 -8.33 8.60 -21.84
CA ALA A 456 -9.61 7.92 -21.97
C ALA A 456 -10.36 8.27 -23.27
N ARG A 457 -10.05 9.40 -23.92
CA ARG A 457 -10.64 9.76 -25.24
C ARG A 457 -10.15 8.90 -26.39
N TRP A 458 -9.07 8.13 -26.18
CA TRP A 458 -8.48 7.23 -27.19
C TRP A 458 -9.00 5.78 -27.08
N ARG A 459 -9.89 5.50 -26.12
CA ARG A 459 -10.73 4.30 -26.11
C ARG A 459 -11.98 4.55 -26.96
#